data_AF-A0A2D8KIZ8-F1
#
_entry.id   AF-A0A2D8KIZ8-F1
#
_cell.length_a   1.000
_cell.length_b   1.000
_cell.length_c   1.000
_cell.angle_alpha   90.00
_cell.angle_beta   90.00
_cell.angle_gamma   90.00
#
_symmetry.space_group_name_H-M   'P 1'
#
loop_
_entity.id
_entity.type
_entity.pdbx_description
1 polymer ?
#
loop_
_entity_poly.entity_id
_entity_poly.type
_entity_poly.pdbx_seq_one_letter_code
_entity_poly.pdbx_strand_id
1 'polypeptide(L)'
;SSYASASVKPQIQAFITRVVTKVFPNYNNDASAGVAGKYTDPGGRTVHVDEKGFEMNQIFTKSLMGALVTDQIINAYLWRGKLDSGTNIANNDNLVFEYTSPSGASVTKMEHYWDEGFGYLYGEDSQYSQDLGNGVLISKYGGKGDVPGLEKELYDAFKLGRAAIVAGDYDLRDKQAKIIKIAISKIIGYRAAYYLRSGGSKIDSGKWADALHALSEGYGFVLSLQFTMKDDGNPYFTNAEVNDMLSDLEKDNGFWSRTSAELNTMADKIDQASGLDTK
;
A
#
# COMPACT_ATOMS: atom_id res chain seq x y z
N SER A 1 -11.67 1.60 -5.82
CA SER A 1 -12.82 2.36 -5.33
C SER A 1 -12.78 3.77 -5.96
N SER A 2 -13.58 4.74 -5.48
CA SER A 2 -13.43 6.17 -5.82
C SER A 2 -12.67 6.98 -4.75
N TYR A 3 -12.28 6.35 -3.65
CA TYR A 3 -11.63 7.00 -2.50
C TYR A 3 -10.38 7.76 -2.96
N ALA A 4 -10.32 9.05 -2.64
CA ALA A 4 -9.27 9.99 -3.04
C ALA A 4 -8.90 10.01 -4.54
N SER A 5 -9.72 9.41 -5.41
CA SER A 5 -9.34 9.18 -6.82
C SER A 5 -9.14 10.47 -7.61
N ALA A 6 -9.86 11.53 -7.24
CA ALA A 6 -9.74 12.86 -7.83
C ALA A 6 -8.35 13.50 -7.59
N SER A 7 -7.69 13.21 -6.46
CA SER A 7 -6.35 13.72 -6.17
C SER A 7 -5.24 12.74 -6.56
N VAL A 8 -5.45 11.44 -6.34
CA VAL A 8 -4.38 10.43 -6.49
C VAL A 8 -4.16 10.00 -7.94
N LYS A 9 -5.21 9.88 -8.78
CA LYS A 9 -5.01 9.53 -10.20
C LYS A 9 -4.12 10.55 -10.92
N PRO A 10 -4.34 11.88 -10.78
CA PRO A 10 -3.43 12.88 -11.33
C PRO A 10 -2.00 12.75 -10.79
N GLN A 11 -1.80 12.45 -9.50
CA GLN A 11 -0.46 12.24 -8.92
C GLN A 11 0.26 11.04 -9.57
N ILE A 12 -0.40 9.89 -9.67
CA ILE A 12 0.15 8.69 -10.33
C ILE A 12 0.50 8.98 -11.80
N GLN A 13 -0.36 9.69 -12.53
CA GLN A 13 -0.09 10.10 -13.90
C GLN A 13 1.11 11.06 -13.98
N ALA A 14 1.20 12.01 -13.04
CA ALA A 14 2.33 12.93 -12.96
C ALA A 14 3.64 12.21 -12.69
N PHE A 15 3.65 11.11 -11.94
CA PHE A 15 4.85 10.30 -11.71
C PHE A 15 5.41 9.70 -13.02
N ILE A 16 4.52 9.21 -13.88
CA ILE A 16 4.89 8.69 -15.21
C ILE A 16 5.45 9.82 -16.09
N THR A 17 4.81 10.99 -16.10
CA THR A 17 5.34 12.15 -16.82
C THR A 17 6.70 12.59 -16.28
N ARG A 18 6.89 12.58 -14.95
CA ARG A 18 8.11 13.02 -14.29
C ARG A 18 9.29 12.12 -14.60
N VAL A 19 9.13 10.79 -14.62
CA VAL A 19 10.23 9.90 -15.01
C VAL A 19 10.68 10.14 -16.46
N VAL A 20 9.73 10.36 -17.38
CA VAL A 20 10.01 10.61 -18.81
C VAL A 20 10.69 11.96 -19.02
N THR A 21 10.30 12.98 -18.29
CA THR A 21 10.73 14.36 -18.54
C THR A 21 11.92 14.80 -17.68
N LYS A 22 12.15 14.17 -16.52
CA LYS A 22 13.19 14.55 -15.56
C LYS A 22 14.29 13.52 -15.43
N VAL A 23 13.94 12.23 -15.36
CA VAL A 23 14.92 11.17 -15.09
C VAL A 23 15.59 10.69 -16.38
N PHE A 24 14.82 10.25 -17.38
CA PHE A 24 15.38 9.69 -18.62
C PHE A 24 16.32 10.64 -19.39
N PRO A 25 16.02 11.94 -19.55
CA PRO A 25 16.92 12.85 -20.27
C PRO A 25 18.24 13.10 -19.54
N ASN A 26 18.27 12.90 -18.21
CA ASN A 26 19.43 13.14 -17.37
C ASN A 26 20.09 11.85 -16.89
N TYR A 27 19.72 10.69 -17.45
CA TYR A 27 20.10 9.37 -16.93
C TYR A 27 21.60 9.20 -16.64
N ASN A 28 22.46 9.81 -17.47
CA ASN A 28 23.91 9.72 -17.32
C ASN A 28 24.57 10.89 -16.57
N ASN A 29 23.81 11.95 -16.25
CA ASN A 29 24.30 13.11 -15.52
C ASN A 29 24.48 12.77 -14.04
N ASP A 30 25.37 13.49 -13.36
CA ASP A 30 25.53 13.34 -11.91
C ASP A 30 24.42 14.12 -11.18
N ALA A 31 23.68 13.42 -10.32
CA ALA A 31 22.62 14.03 -9.53
C ALA A 31 23.17 14.81 -8.34
N SER A 32 22.48 15.89 -7.99
CA SER A 32 22.68 16.65 -6.76
C SER A 32 21.38 17.40 -6.42
N ALA A 33 21.36 18.13 -5.30
CA ALA A 33 20.21 18.97 -4.97
C ALA A 33 19.87 19.93 -6.12
N GLY A 34 18.66 19.82 -6.68
CA GLY A 34 18.21 20.62 -7.82
C GLY A 34 18.63 20.09 -9.21
N VAL A 35 19.36 18.97 -9.27
CA VAL A 35 19.86 18.38 -10.52
C VAL A 35 19.50 16.89 -10.60
N ALA A 36 18.67 16.55 -11.59
CA ALA A 36 18.34 15.16 -11.88
C ALA A 36 19.54 14.38 -12.45
N GLY A 37 19.61 13.09 -12.18
CA GLY A 37 20.68 12.24 -12.69
C GLY A 37 20.87 10.95 -11.89
N LYS A 38 22.04 10.33 -12.03
CA LYS A 38 22.46 9.20 -11.20
C LYS A 38 23.27 9.68 -9.99
N TYR A 39 23.08 9.04 -8.86
CA TYR A 39 23.91 9.24 -7.66
C TYR A 39 24.47 7.90 -7.21
N THR A 40 25.77 7.83 -6.95
CA THR A 40 26.46 6.60 -6.51
C THR A 40 27.09 6.80 -5.14
N ASP A 41 26.70 5.96 -4.18
CA ASP A 41 27.32 5.95 -2.85
C ASP A 41 28.78 5.46 -2.91
N PRO A 42 29.62 5.80 -1.91
CA PRO A 42 30.97 5.25 -1.80
C PRO A 42 31.01 3.70 -1.80
N GLY A 43 29.94 3.06 -1.32
CA GLY A 43 29.77 1.60 -1.33
C GLY A 43 29.34 1.01 -2.68
N GLY A 44 29.18 1.83 -3.72
CA GLY A 44 28.90 1.39 -5.10
C GLY A 44 27.41 1.27 -5.46
N ARG A 45 26.49 1.56 -4.54
CA ARG A 45 25.06 1.62 -4.89
C ARG A 45 24.78 2.83 -5.76
N THR A 46 24.12 2.62 -6.91
CA THR A 46 23.64 3.70 -7.78
C THR A 46 22.12 3.79 -7.77
N VAL A 47 21.58 5.01 -7.70
CA VAL A 47 20.16 5.33 -7.93
C VAL A 47 20.03 6.34 -9.06
N HIS A 48 18.87 6.37 -9.73
CA HIS A 48 18.53 7.39 -10.73
C HIS A 48 17.33 8.19 -10.23
N VAL A 49 17.54 9.48 -10.05
CA VAL A 49 16.62 10.36 -9.35
C VAL A 49 16.36 11.63 -10.14
N ASP A 50 15.25 12.28 -9.86
CA ASP A 50 14.98 13.62 -10.35
C ASP A 50 15.67 14.71 -9.50
N GLU A 51 15.39 15.99 -9.79
CA GLU A 51 15.99 17.13 -9.10
C GLU A 51 15.70 17.20 -7.59
N LYS A 52 14.65 16.51 -7.12
CA LYS A 52 14.26 16.43 -5.71
C LYS A 52 14.80 15.17 -5.02
N GLY A 53 15.55 14.34 -5.73
CA GLY A 53 16.07 13.08 -5.21
C GLY A 53 15.08 11.93 -5.30
N PHE A 54 14.04 12.03 -6.13
CA PHE A 54 13.00 11.01 -6.20
C PHE A 54 13.34 9.90 -7.19
N GLU A 55 13.45 8.66 -6.68
CA GLU A 55 13.56 7.45 -7.49
C GLU A 55 12.16 7.05 -7.96
N MET A 56 11.75 7.59 -9.10
CA MET A 56 10.34 7.59 -9.52
C MET A 56 9.72 6.20 -9.72
N ASN A 57 10.51 5.20 -10.10
CA ASN A 57 10.07 3.79 -10.15
C ASN A 57 9.64 3.29 -8.76
N GLN A 58 10.38 3.62 -7.70
CA GLN A 58 10.03 3.23 -6.33
C GLN A 58 8.78 3.96 -5.87
N ILE A 59 8.72 5.28 -6.05
CA ILE A 59 7.54 6.08 -5.68
C ILE A 59 6.30 5.52 -6.38
N PHE A 60 6.38 5.27 -7.69
CA PHE A 60 5.27 4.73 -8.47
C PHE A 60 4.82 3.37 -7.95
N THR A 61 5.72 2.39 -7.86
CA THR A 61 5.36 1.03 -7.43
C THR A 61 4.85 0.99 -6.00
N LYS A 62 5.44 1.73 -5.05
CA LYS A 62 4.95 1.76 -3.67
C LYS A 62 3.63 2.51 -3.54
N SER A 63 3.39 3.54 -4.35
CA SER A 63 2.10 4.24 -4.34
C SER A 63 0.96 3.32 -4.81
N LEU A 64 1.21 2.39 -5.73
CA LEU A 64 0.21 1.40 -6.16
C LEU A 64 -0.17 0.41 -5.05
N MET A 65 0.67 0.19 -4.05
CA MET A 65 0.31 -0.67 -2.91
C MET A 65 -0.89 -0.11 -2.14
N GLY A 66 -0.97 1.20 -1.95
CA GLY A 66 -2.15 1.87 -1.42
C GLY A 66 -3.23 2.09 -2.47
N ALA A 67 -2.89 2.87 -3.51
CA ALA A 67 -3.85 3.43 -4.46
C ALA A 67 -4.52 2.39 -5.37
N LEU A 68 -3.91 1.21 -5.52
CA LEU A 68 -4.49 0.08 -6.24
C LEU A 68 -4.84 -1.05 -5.28
N VAL A 69 -3.85 -1.67 -4.63
CA VAL A 69 -4.09 -2.93 -3.91
C VAL A 69 -4.94 -2.71 -2.65
N THR A 70 -4.46 -1.86 -1.74
CA THR A 70 -5.15 -1.59 -0.46
C THR A 70 -6.53 -0.99 -0.69
N ASP A 71 -6.65 -0.01 -1.59
CA ASP A 71 -7.93 0.61 -1.90
C ASP A 71 -8.95 -0.37 -2.50
N GLN A 72 -8.51 -1.26 -3.40
CA GLN A 72 -9.40 -2.27 -3.97
C GLN A 72 -9.86 -3.26 -2.91
N ILE A 73 -8.97 -3.73 -2.03
CA ILE A 73 -9.36 -4.67 -0.97
C ILE A 73 -10.27 -3.98 0.05
N ILE A 74 -9.82 -2.88 0.66
CA ILE A 74 -10.45 -2.25 1.83
C ILE A 74 -11.70 -1.46 1.45
N ASN A 75 -11.59 -0.59 0.45
CA ASN A 75 -12.61 0.41 0.11
C ASN A 75 -13.46 0.01 -1.10
N ALA A 76 -13.20 -1.14 -1.73
CA ALA A 76 -14.06 -1.69 -2.77
C ALA A 76 -14.56 -3.09 -2.39
N TYR A 77 -13.78 -4.14 -2.60
CA TYR A 77 -14.25 -5.53 -2.58
C TYR A 77 -14.76 -5.99 -1.22
N LEU A 78 -14.14 -5.54 -0.12
CA LEU A 78 -14.61 -5.86 1.24
C LEU A 78 -15.48 -4.75 1.84
N TRP A 79 -15.85 -3.72 1.07
CA TRP A 79 -16.78 -2.69 1.55
C TRP A 79 -18.21 -3.23 1.56
N ARG A 80 -18.88 -3.12 2.73
CA ARG A 80 -20.25 -3.62 2.94
C ARG A 80 -21.20 -3.15 1.84
N GLY A 81 -21.14 -1.86 1.49
CA GLY A 81 -22.02 -1.31 0.45
C GLY A 81 -21.80 -1.90 -0.95
N LYS A 82 -20.63 -2.47 -1.26
CA LYS A 82 -20.40 -3.22 -2.51
C LYS A 82 -20.88 -4.65 -2.38
N LEU A 83 -20.54 -5.31 -1.27
CA LEU A 83 -20.97 -6.68 -1.00
C LEU A 83 -22.50 -6.80 -0.99
N ASP A 84 -23.20 -5.86 -0.38
CA ASP A 84 -24.66 -5.85 -0.24
C ASP A 84 -25.38 -5.13 -1.40
N SER A 85 -24.64 -4.62 -2.40
CA SER A 85 -25.23 -3.82 -3.47
C SER A 85 -26.24 -4.58 -4.32
N GLY A 86 -27.27 -3.87 -4.78
CA GLY A 86 -28.27 -4.42 -5.70
C GLY A 86 -28.98 -5.65 -5.14
N THR A 87 -28.89 -6.76 -5.86
CA THR A 87 -29.54 -8.03 -5.51
C THR A 87 -28.58 -9.02 -4.85
N ASN A 88 -27.37 -8.60 -4.44
CA ASN A 88 -26.32 -9.54 -4.02
C ASN A 88 -26.72 -10.43 -2.84
N ILE A 89 -27.38 -9.89 -1.81
CA ILE A 89 -27.89 -10.68 -0.67
C ILE A 89 -28.93 -11.69 -1.16
N ALA A 90 -30.00 -11.22 -1.80
CA ALA A 90 -31.07 -12.08 -2.28
C ALA A 90 -30.57 -13.15 -3.26
N ASN A 91 -29.64 -12.80 -4.16
CA ASN A 91 -29.03 -13.75 -5.08
C ASN A 91 -28.19 -14.78 -4.35
N ASN A 92 -27.45 -14.38 -3.31
CA ASN A 92 -26.66 -15.31 -2.53
C ASN A 92 -27.54 -16.29 -1.73
N ASP A 93 -28.57 -15.79 -1.05
CA ASP A 93 -29.51 -16.61 -0.28
C ASP A 93 -30.30 -17.60 -1.15
N ASN A 94 -30.58 -17.22 -2.40
CA ASN A 94 -31.32 -18.05 -3.35
C ASN A 94 -30.41 -18.83 -4.33
N LEU A 95 -29.08 -18.82 -4.10
CA LEU A 95 -28.09 -19.50 -4.95
C LEU A 95 -28.19 -19.11 -6.44
N VAL A 96 -28.48 -17.84 -6.71
CA VAL A 96 -28.43 -17.26 -8.05
C VAL A 96 -26.98 -16.93 -8.37
N PHE A 97 -26.36 -17.81 -9.17
CA PHE A 97 -24.98 -17.67 -9.60
C PHE A 97 -24.86 -16.67 -10.76
N GLU A 98 -23.96 -15.70 -10.60
CA GLU A 98 -23.64 -14.73 -11.66
C GLU A 98 -22.58 -15.31 -12.62
N TYR A 99 -21.64 -16.08 -12.08
CA TYR A 99 -20.54 -16.67 -12.82
C TYR A 99 -20.64 -18.19 -12.77
N THR A 100 -20.98 -18.81 -13.89
CA THR A 100 -21.10 -20.27 -14.01
C THR A 100 -19.85 -20.87 -14.61
N SER A 101 -19.34 -21.95 -14.02
CA SER A 101 -18.21 -22.70 -14.58
C SER A 101 -18.65 -24.10 -14.99
N PRO A 102 -18.31 -24.58 -16.19
CA PRO A 102 -18.63 -25.95 -16.62
C PRO A 102 -17.76 -27.01 -15.94
N SER A 103 -16.64 -26.62 -15.33
CA SER A 103 -15.66 -27.53 -14.71
C SER A 103 -15.19 -27.09 -13.32
N GLY A 104 -15.77 -26.02 -12.78
CA GLY A 104 -15.49 -25.48 -11.45
C GLY A 104 -16.75 -25.08 -10.71
N ALA A 105 -16.61 -24.45 -9.55
CA ALA A 105 -17.76 -23.95 -8.81
C ALA A 105 -18.39 -22.76 -9.55
N SER A 106 -19.71 -22.79 -9.71
CA SER A 106 -20.49 -21.58 -9.99
C SER A 106 -20.51 -20.72 -8.74
N VAL A 107 -20.36 -19.41 -8.90
CA VAL A 107 -20.28 -18.47 -7.77
C VAL A 107 -21.27 -17.32 -7.92
N THR A 108 -21.80 -16.88 -6.78
CA THR A 108 -22.63 -15.69 -6.68
C THR A 108 -21.76 -14.45 -6.88
N LYS A 109 -22.39 -13.31 -7.14
CA LYS A 109 -21.67 -12.04 -7.31
C LYS A 109 -20.95 -11.60 -6.03
N MET A 110 -21.54 -11.85 -4.86
CA MET A 110 -20.94 -11.53 -3.56
C MET A 110 -19.71 -12.40 -3.30
N GLU A 111 -19.82 -13.70 -3.57
CA GLU A 111 -18.70 -14.63 -3.49
C GLU A 111 -17.55 -14.19 -4.40
N HIS A 112 -17.85 -13.84 -5.66
CA HIS A 112 -16.85 -13.36 -6.60
C HIS A 112 -16.16 -12.07 -6.11
N TYR A 113 -16.89 -11.11 -5.57
CA TYR A 113 -16.29 -9.90 -4.99
C TYR A 113 -15.35 -10.20 -3.82
N TRP A 114 -15.72 -11.14 -2.96
CA TRP A 114 -14.85 -11.57 -1.87
C TRP A 114 -13.56 -12.22 -2.41
N ASP A 115 -13.71 -13.09 -3.40
CA ASP A 115 -12.61 -13.81 -4.05
C ASP A 115 -11.68 -12.84 -4.83
N GLU A 116 -12.21 -11.79 -5.44
CA GLU A 116 -11.40 -10.71 -6.03
C GLU A 116 -10.58 -9.97 -4.95
N GLY A 117 -11.20 -9.65 -3.80
CA GLY A 117 -10.49 -9.08 -2.66
C GLY A 117 -9.34 -9.97 -2.16
N PHE A 118 -9.55 -11.29 -2.11
CA PHE A 118 -8.51 -12.27 -1.82
C PHE A 118 -7.41 -12.27 -2.89
N GLY A 119 -7.78 -12.27 -4.17
CA GLY A 119 -6.86 -12.30 -5.30
C GLY A 119 -5.94 -11.08 -5.40
N TYR A 120 -6.39 -9.90 -4.98
CA TYR A 120 -5.51 -8.72 -4.90
C TYR A 120 -4.34 -8.89 -3.91
N LEU A 121 -4.50 -9.75 -2.90
CA LEU A 121 -3.43 -10.06 -1.94
C LEU A 121 -2.68 -11.34 -2.33
N TYR A 122 -3.39 -12.43 -2.59
CA TYR A 122 -2.81 -13.78 -2.77
C TYR A 122 -2.65 -14.21 -4.24
N GLY A 123 -2.95 -13.34 -5.21
CA GLY A 123 -2.99 -13.72 -6.64
C GLY A 123 -1.66 -14.21 -7.24
N GLU A 124 -0.54 -13.90 -6.60
CA GLU A 124 0.79 -14.40 -6.95
C GLU A 124 1.31 -15.47 -5.97
N ASP A 125 0.51 -15.85 -4.97
CA ASP A 125 0.82 -16.83 -3.94
C ASP A 125 -0.06 -18.08 -4.09
N SER A 126 0.19 -19.10 -3.26
CA SER A 126 -0.67 -20.29 -3.22
C SER A 126 -1.96 -19.99 -2.49
N GLN A 127 -3.10 -20.10 -3.17
CA GLN A 127 -4.43 -19.97 -2.54
C GLN A 127 -4.69 -21.01 -1.43
N TYR A 128 -3.91 -22.10 -1.38
CA TYR A 128 -4.03 -23.18 -0.41
C TYR A 128 -3.07 -23.04 0.79
N SER A 129 -2.34 -21.93 0.88
CA SER A 129 -1.44 -21.62 1.98
C SER A 129 -1.70 -20.21 2.51
N GLN A 130 -1.29 -19.95 3.76
CA GLN A 130 -1.28 -18.61 4.33
C GLN A 130 -0.08 -17.77 3.87
N ASP A 131 0.88 -18.40 3.19
CA ASP A 131 2.14 -17.79 2.81
C ASP A 131 1.92 -16.52 1.97
N LEU A 132 2.66 -15.47 2.34
CA LEU A 132 2.80 -14.24 1.58
C LEU A 132 4.28 -14.03 1.28
N GLY A 133 4.59 -13.27 0.24
CA GLY A 133 5.97 -12.91 -0.06
C GLY A 133 6.30 -12.82 -1.54
N ASN A 134 5.42 -13.33 -2.42
CA ASN A 134 5.65 -13.25 -3.86
C ASN A 134 5.31 -11.87 -4.43
N GLY A 135 5.73 -11.66 -5.68
CA GLY A 135 5.51 -10.44 -6.43
C GLY A 135 6.24 -9.22 -5.88
N VAL A 136 5.70 -8.04 -6.19
CA VAL A 136 6.31 -6.76 -5.82
C VAL A 136 5.40 -5.83 -5.02
N LEU A 137 4.15 -6.22 -4.79
CA LEU A 137 3.09 -5.42 -4.15
C LEU A 137 2.88 -5.86 -2.68
N ILE A 138 1.67 -5.73 -2.13
CA ILE A 138 1.40 -5.91 -0.68
C ILE A 138 1.85 -7.29 -0.17
N SER A 139 1.64 -8.39 -0.92
CA SER A 139 2.05 -9.74 -0.48
C SER A 139 3.53 -9.81 -0.11
N LYS A 140 4.42 -9.28 -0.97
CA LYS A 140 5.85 -9.17 -0.68
C LYS A 140 6.16 -8.58 0.69
N TYR A 141 5.36 -7.61 1.14
CA TYR A 141 5.55 -6.93 2.42
C TYR A 141 4.84 -7.63 3.58
N GLY A 142 3.72 -8.31 3.33
CA GLY A 142 3.12 -9.24 4.29
C GLY A 142 4.09 -10.36 4.69
N GLY A 143 4.81 -10.91 3.71
CA GLY A 143 5.82 -11.97 3.90
C GLY A 143 7.13 -11.55 4.57
N LYS A 144 7.26 -10.29 5.01
CA LYS A 144 8.47 -9.81 5.68
C LYS A 144 8.53 -10.14 7.17
N GLY A 145 7.40 -10.55 7.75
CA GLY A 145 7.31 -10.84 9.18
C GLY A 145 7.40 -9.60 10.08
N ASP A 146 7.16 -8.40 9.53
CA ASP A 146 7.22 -7.14 10.29
C ASP A 146 6.13 -7.06 11.37
N VAL A 147 4.98 -7.70 11.11
CA VAL A 147 3.85 -7.79 12.04
C VAL A 147 3.65 -9.27 12.37
N PRO A 148 4.06 -9.72 13.57
CA PRO A 148 3.98 -11.13 13.95
C PRO A 148 2.55 -11.69 13.85
N GLY A 149 2.41 -12.86 13.21
CA GLY A 149 1.12 -13.56 13.10
C GLY A 149 0.16 -13.05 12.02
N LEU A 150 0.54 -11.99 11.29
CA LEU A 150 -0.34 -11.32 10.32
C LEU A 150 -0.81 -12.23 9.18
N GLU A 151 0.08 -13.05 8.62
CA GLU A 151 -0.22 -13.97 7.51
C GLU A 151 -1.37 -14.92 7.86
N LYS A 152 -1.32 -15.50 9.07
CA LYS A 152 -2.35 -16.40 9.58
C LYS A 152 -3.66 -15.64 9.84
N GLU A 153 -3.58 -14.47 10.46
CA GLU A 153 -4.75 -13.61 10.73
C GLU A 153 -5.50 -13.27 9.42
N LEU A 154 -4.77 -12.86 8.38
CA LEU A 154 -5.33 -12.55 7.07
C LEU A 154 -5.97 -13.78 6.42
N TYR A 155 -5.22 -14.88 6.32
CA TYR A 155 -5.67 -16.07 5.61
C TYR A 155 -6.92 -16.68 6.27
N ASP A 156 -6.92 -16.80 7.60
CA ASP A 156 -8.06 -17.34 8.34
C ASP A 156 -9.29 -16.45 8.20
N ALA A 157 -9.12 -15.12 8.27
CA ALA A 157 -10.24 -14.20 8.11
C ALA A 157 -10.84 -14.26 6.70
N PHE A 158 -10.00 -14.32 5.64
CA PHE A 158 -10.49 -14.49 4.28
C PHE A 158 -11.27 -15.80 4.11
N LYS A 159 -10.75 -16.92 4.63
CA LYS A 159 -11.43 -18.22 4.55
C LYS A 159 -12.74 -18.23 5.33
N LEU A 160 -12.73 -17.74 6.56
CA LEU A 160 -13.92 -17.74 7.41
C LEU A 160 -14.99 -16.81 6.84
N GLY A 161 -14.61 -15.64 6.32
CA GLY A 161 -15.57 -14.73 5.70
C GLY A 161 -16.15 -15.28 4.40
N ARG A 162 -15.35 -15.99 3.60
CA ARG A 162 -15.84 -16.70 2.41
C ARG A 162 -16.84 -17.79 2.78
N ALA A 163 -16.57 -18.56 3.82
CA ALA A 163 -17.49 -19.59 4.34
C ALA A 163 -18.77 -18.98 4.93
N ALA A 164 -18.66 -17.83 5.61
CA ALA A 164 -19.79 -17.10 6.14
C ALA A 164 -20.74 -16.62 5.01
N ILE A 165 -20.20 -16.16 3.88
CA ILE A 165 -20.99 -15.83 2.69
C ILE A 165 -21.79 -17.04 2.19
N VAL A 166 -21.16 -18.22 2.08
CA VAL A 166 -21.87 -19.45 1.67
C VAL A 166 -23.00 -19.80 2.64
N ALA A 167 -22.76 -19.59 3.94
CA ALA A 167 -23.73 -19.90 4.98
C ALA A 167 -24.83 -18.83 5.16
N GLY A 168 -24.76 -17.70 4.45
CA GLY A 168 -25.65 -16.54 4.65
C GLY A 168 -25.40 -15.78 5.96
N ASP A 169 -24.27 -16.02 6.64
CA ASP A 169 -23.91 -15.34 7.89
C ASP A 169 -23.17 -14.02 7.59
N TYR A 170 -23.95 -13.00 7.23
CA TYR A 170 -23.41 -11.70 6.84
C TYR A 170 -22.79 -10.91 8.01
N ASP A 171 -23.22 -11.16 9.24
CA ASP A 171 -22.60 -10.55 10.43
C ASP A 171 -21.20 -11.11 10.66
N LEU A 172 -21.00 -12.43 10.49
CA LEU A 172 -19.68 -13.02 10.56
C LEU A 172 -18.79 -12.57 9.39
N ARG A 173 -19.33 -12.53 8.18
CA ARG A 173 -18.64 -11.98 7.00
C ARG A 173 -18.09 -10.59 7.29
N ASP A 174 -18.90 -9.69 7.86
CA ASP A 174 -18.50 -8.31 8.10
C ASP A 174 -17.46 -8.18 9.22
N LYS A 175 -17.53 -9.04 10.24
CA LYS A 175 -16.47 -9.17 11.24
C LYS A 175 -15.14 -9.57 10.60
N GLN A 176 -15.16 -10.56 9.70
CA GLN A 176 -13.94 -10.98 9.00
C GLN A 176 -13.41 -9.91 8.05
N ALA A 177 -14.30 -9.21 7.33
CA ALA A 177 -13.92 -8.08 6.48
C ALA A 177 -13.20 -6.99 7.31
N LYS A 178 -13.69 -6.68 8.51
CA LYS A 178 -13.05 -5.71 9.41
C LYS A 178 -11.63 -6.18 9.82
N ILE A 179 -11.46 -7.45 10.20
CA ILE A 179 -10.15 -8.02 10.56
C ILE A 179 -9.16 -7.87 9.40
N ILE A 180 -9.55 -8.26 8.19
CA ILE A 180 -8.69 -8.18 7.00
C ILE A 180 -8.24 -6.74 6.74
N LYS A 181 -9.17 -5.78 6.80
CA LYS A 181 -8.88 -4.36 6.53
C LYS A 181 -7.88 -3.77 7.52
N ILE A 182 -8.05 -4.08 8.81
CA ILE A 182 -7.13 -3.63 9.87
C ILE A 182 -5.76 -4.29 9.69
N ALA A 183 -5.73 -5.59 9.41
CA ALA A 183 -4.49 -6.34 9.21
C ALA A 183 -3.67 -5.80 8.01
N ILE A 184 -4.28 -5.60 6.84
CA ILE A 184 -3.60 -5.01 5.67
C ILE A 184 -3.09 -3.60 5.99
N SER A 185 -3.87 -2.81 6.74
CA SER A 185 -3.48 -1.46 7.14
C SER A 185 -2.19 -1.44 7.95
N LYS A 186 -1.96 -2.43 8.83
CA LYS A 186 -0.71 -2.53 9.61
C LYS A 186 0.53 -2.66 8.72
N ILE A 187 0.45 -3.35 7.58
CA ILE A 187 1.57 -3.45 6.61
C ILE A 187 1.96 -2.06 6.10
N ILE A 188 0.95 -1.26 5.69
CA ILE A 188 1.16 0.10 5.19
C ILE A 188 1.76 1.00 6.27
N GLY A 189 1.17 0.99 7.48
CA GLY A 189 1.63 1.80 8.60
C GLY A 189 3.09 1.50 8.97
N TYR A 190 3.41 0.21 9.15
CA TYR A 190 4.77 -0.24 9.48
C TYR A 190 5.77 0.23 8.44
N ARG A 191 5.49 -0.03 7.15
CA ARG A 191 6.45 0.27 6.09
C ARG A 191 6.61 1.76 5.82
N ALA A 192 5.55 2.56 5.97
CA ALA A 192 5.66 4.01 5.90
C ALA A 192 6.64 4.54 6.96
N ALA A 193 6.44 4.19 8.23
CA ALA A 193 7.30 4.64 9.31
C ALA A 193 8.73 4.09 9.18
N TYR A 194 8.88 2.78 8.96
CA TYR A 194 10.18 2.12 8.80
C TYR A 194 11.05 2.77 7.71
N TYR A 195 10.49 3.07 6.53
CA TYR A 195 11.27 3.63 5.44
C TYR A 195 11.68 5.09 5.66
N LEU A 196 10.87 5.89 6.36
CA LEU A 196 11.25 7.23 6.79
C LEU A 196 12.43 7.17 7.77
N ARG A 197 12.36 6.29 8.79
CA ARG A 197 13.48 6.09 9.75
C ARG A 197 14.73 5.58 9.07
N SER A 198 14.57 4.58 8.20
CA SER A 198 15.67 4.01 7.42
C SER A 198 16.35 5.07 6.57
N GLY A 199 15.56 5.91 5.88
CA GLY A 199 16.06 7.05 5.11
C GLY A 199 16.87 8.02 5.98
N GLY A 200 16.33 8.42 7.13
CA GLY A 200 17.01 9.30 8.09
C GLY A 200 18.35 8.75 8.57
N SER A 201 18.38 7.49 9.01
CA SER A 201 19.61 6.81 9.44
C SER A 201 20.67 6.76 8.32
N LYS A 202 20.25 6.56 7.07
CA LYS A 202 21.16 6.51 5.92
C LYS A 202 21.73 7.89 5.57
N ILE A 203 20.93 8.96 5.70
CA ILE A 203 21.40 10.35 5.61
C ILE A 203 22.51 10.61 6.64
N ASP A 204 22.27 10.28 7.90
CA ASP A 204 23.24 10.49 8.99
C ASP A 204 24.55 9.71 8.75
N SER A 205 24.47 8.56 8.08
CA SER A 205 25.63 7.74 7.71
C SER A 205 26.33 8.16 6.40
N GLY A 206 25.83 9.21 5.72
CA GLY A 206 26.37 9.69 4.45
C GLY A 206 26.10 8.78 3.23
N LYS A 207 25.21 7.79 3.37
CA LYS A 207 24.80 6.85 2.31
C LYS A 207 23.57 7.38 1.58
N TRP A 208 23.78 8.41 0.77
CA TRP A 208 22.72 9.15 0.11
C TRP A 208 21.99 8.34 -0.97
N ALA A 209 22.66 7.48 -1.75
CA ALA A 209 21.94 6.62 -2.71
C ALA A 209 20.97 5.67 -2.00
N ASP A 210 21.41 5.06 -0.89
CA ASP A 210 20.57 4.24 -0.03
C ASP A 210 19.42 5.05 0.62
N ALA A 211 19.70 6.29 1.06
CA ALA A 211 18.72 7.17 1.67
C ALA A 211 17.61 7.58 0.68
N LEU A 212 17.98 8.06 -0.50
CA LEU A 212 17.04 8.47 -1.55
C LEU A 212 16.15 7.31 -1.98
N HIS A 213 16.72 6.10 -2.09
CA HIS A 213 15.95 4.90 -2.36
C HIS A 213 14.93 4.61 -1.25
N ALA A 214 15.38 4.59 0.00
CA ALA A 214 14.50 4.30 1.14
C ALA A 214 13.37 5.34 1.27
N LEU A 215 13.68 6.63 1.09
CA LEU A 215 12.69 7.70 1.12
C LEU A 215 11.72 7.63 -0.06
N SER A 216 12.18 7.20 -1.24
CA SER A 216 11.30 6.98 -2.39
C SER A 216 10.33 5.82 -2.15
N GLU A 217 10.77 4.74 -1.49
CA GLU A 217 9.85 3.69 -1.03
C GLU A 217 8.89 4.24 0.04
N GLY A 218 9.41 4.99 1.02
CA GLY A 218 8.64 5.61 2.10
C GLY A 218 7.56 6.57 1.61
N TYR A 219 7.84 7.41 0.61
CA TYR A 219 6.88 8.34 0.02
C TYR A 219 5.64 7.61 -0.50
N GLY A 220 5.81 6.51 -1.23
CA GLY A 220 4.66 5.76 -1.75
C GLY A 220 3.85 5.08 -0.65
N PHE A 221 4.48 4.65 0.44
CA PHE A 221 3.77 4.14 1.62
C PHE A 221 3.06 5.26 2.42
N VAL A 222 3.67 6.45 2.53
CA VAL A 222 3.01 7.63 3.12
C VAL A 222 1.76 8.01 2.32
N LEU A 223 1.86 8.05 0.99
CA LEU A 223 0.70 8.24 0.11
C LEU A 223 -0.38 7.19 0.38
N SER A 224 0.03 5.95 0.66
CA SER A 224 -0.87 4.82 0.88
C SER A 224 -1.66 4.88 2.19
N LEU A 225 -1.22 5.67 3.18
CA LEU A 225 -1.86 5.77 4.50
C LEU A 225 -3.34 6.17 4.44
N GLN A 226 -3.74 6.95 3.44
CA GLN A 226 -5.13 7.38 3.27
C GLN A 226 -6.10 6.25 2.90
N PHE A 227 -5.59 5.12 2.40
CA PHE A 227 -6.43 3.99 1.98
C PHE A 227 -6.60 2.94 3.09
N THR A 228 -5.97 3.15 4.24
CA THR A 228 -6.02 2.26 5.40
C THR A 228 -7.35 2.35 6.15
N MET A 229 -7.54 1.51 7.15
CA MET A 229 -8.69 1.52 8.05
C MET A 229 -8.26 1.11 9.46
N LYS A 230 -8.58 1.95 10.44
CA LYS A 230 -8.51 1.70 11.88
C LYS A 230 -9.75 0.94 12.37
N ASP A 231 -9.75 0.59 13.65
CA ASP A 231 -10.89 -0.06 14.29
C ASP A 231 -12.18 0.78 14.26
N ASP A 232 -12.03 2.11 14.32
CA ASP A 232 -13.13 3.09 14.21
C ASP A 232 -13.67 3.27 12.78
N GLY A 233 -13.09 2.59 11.79
CA GLY A 233 -13.48 2.67 10.38
C GLY A 233 -12.86 3.83 9.59
N ASN A 234 -12.09 4.72 10.23
CA ASN A 234 -11.37 5.81 9.55
C ASN A 234 -9.98 5.37 9.10
N PRO A 235 -9.38 5.99 8.06
CA PRO A 235 -7.98 5.75 7.73
C PRO A 235 -7.05 6.23 8.85
N TYR A 236 -5.80 5.77 8.86
CA TYR A 236 -4.79 6.30 9.78
C TYR A 236 -4.60 7.80 9.62
N PHE A 237 -4.64 8.28 8.37
CA PHE A 237 -4.55 9.69 8.04
C PHE A 237 -5.55 10.02 6.94
N THR A 238 -6.15 11.20 7.01
CA THR A 238 -7.00 11.74 5.96
C THR A 238 -6.19 12.08 4.72
N ASN A 239 -6.88 12.26 3.58
CA ASN A 239 -6.24 12.72 2.34
C ASN A 239 -5.48 14.04 2.53
N ALA A 240 -6.02 14.98 3.32
CA ALA A 240 -5.36 16.26 3.61
C ALA A 240 -4.05 16.05 4.40
N GLU A 241 -4.10 15.30 5.50
CA GLU A 241 -2.91 15.02 6.32
C GLU A 241 -1.82 14.26 5.54
N VAL A 242 -2.21 13.33 4.67
CA VAL A 242 -1.27 12.66 3.79
C VAL A 242 -0.63 13.65 2.80
N ASN A 243 -1.41 14.52 2.17
CA ASN A 243 -0.85 15.52 1.25
C ASN A 243 0.08 16.50 1.97
N ASP A 244 -0.20 16.85 3.23
CA ASP A 244 0.70 17.67 4.05
C ASP A 244 2.02 16.94 4.30
N MET A 245 2.00 15.65 4.68
CA MET A 245 3.21 14.84 4.83
C MET A 245 4.02 14.73 3.52
N LEU A 246 3.35 14.52 2.39
CA LEU A 246 4.01 14.47 1.08
C LEU A 246 4.60 15.84 0.70
N SER A 247 3.90 16.94 1.03
CA SER A 247 4.41 18.30 0.83
C SER A 247 5.65 18.56 1.67
N ASP A 248 5.66 18.12 2.93
CA ASP A 248 6.83 18.18 3.82
C ASP A 248 8.02 17.39 3.24
N LEU A 249 7.79 16.22 2.64
CA LEU A 249 8.83 15.46 1.95
C LEU A 249 9.35 16.17 0.69
N GLU A 250 8.49 16.90 0.01
CA GLU A 250 8.77 17.61 -1.25
C GLU A 250 9.38 19.01 -1.08
N LYS A 251 9.32 19.59 0.12
CA LYS A 251 9.72 20.96 0.40
C LYS A 251 11.19 21.22 0.06
N ASP A 252 11.49 22.43 -0.40
CA ASP A 252 12.84 22.86 -0.83
C ASP A 252 13.42 21.95 -1.93
N ASN A 253 14.61 21.38 -1.73
CA ASN A 253 15.23 20.44 -2.67
C ASN A 253 14.72 18.99 -2.48
N GLY A 254 13.53 18.79 -1.90
CA GLY A 254 12.97 17.48 -1.64
C GLY A 254 13.78 16.68 -0.63
N PHE A 255 14.10 15.42 -0.94
CA PHE A 255 14.80 14.52 -0.03
C PHE A 255 16.19 15.01 0.34
N TRP A 256 16.85 15.78 -0.53
CA TRP A 256 18.16 16.40 -0.25
C TRP A 256 18.13 17.37 0.92
N SER A 257 16.96 17.92 1.25
CA SER A 257 16.76 18.88 2.34
C SER A 257 16.15 18.27 3.60
N ARG A 258 15.85 16.97 3.61
CA ARG A 258 15.27 16.29 4.77
C ARG A 258 16.35 15.89 5.77
N THR A 259 16.01 15.95 7.04
CA THR A 259 16.86 15.52 8.15
C THR A 259 16.31 14.27 8.81
N SER A 260 17.19 13.49 9.45
CA SER A 260 16.81 12.33 10.24
C SER A 260 15.81 12.67 11.35
N ALA A 261 15.93 13.85 11.98
CA ALA A 261 15.01 14.30 13.02
C ALA A 261 13.58 14.55 12.48
N GLU A 262 13.44 15.21 11.33
CA GLU A 262 12.14 15.44 10.69
C GLU A 262 11.47 14.11 10.28
N LEU A 263 12.25 13.22 9.67
CA LEU A 263 11.78 11.92 9.21
C LEU A 263 11.34 11.02 10.37
N ASN A 264 12.10 11.01 11.47
CA ASN A 264 11.73 10.29 12.69
C ASN A 264 10.48 10.87 13.34
N THR A 265 10.29 12.19 13.31
CA THR A 265 9.08 12.84 13.83
C THR A 265 7.85 12.44 13.01
N MET A 266 7.97 12.37 11.69
CA MET A 266 6.88 11.90 10.82
C MET A 266 6.58 10.41 11.06
N ALA A 267 7.62 9.58 11.18
CA ALA A 267 7.47 8.17 11.52
C ALA A 267 6.80 7.94 12.89
N ASP A 268 7.17 8.72 13.91
CA ASP A 268 6.55 8.67 15.25
C ASP A 268 5.04 8.95 15.19
N LYS A 269 4.61 9.91 14.36
CA LYS A 269 3.18 10.18 14.14
C LYS A 269 2.47 8.97 13.52
N ILE A 270 3.11 8.31 12.55
CA ILE A 270 2.54 7.13 11.87
C ILE A 270 2.44 5.95 12.84
N ASP A 271 3.49 5.69 13.62
CA ASP A 271 3.50 4.68 14.67
C ASP A 271 2.37 4.93 15.68
N GLN A 272 2.21 6.17 16.14
CA GLN A 272 1.13 6.57 17.04
C GLN A 272 -0.27 6.33 16.45
N ALA A 273 -0.49 6.72 15.19
CA ALA A 273 -1.79 6.55 14.54
C ALA A 273 -2.13 5.08 14.25
N SER A 274 -1.10 4.26 13.98
CA SER A 274 -1.25 2.84 13.65
C SER A 274 -1.21 1.91 14.88
N GLY A 275 -0.71 2.39 16.02
CA GLY A 275 -0.46 1.57 17.20
C GLY A 275 0.70 0.58 17.04
N LEU A 276 1.62 0.86 16.11
CA LEU A 276 2.80 0.03 15.83
C LEU A 276 4.06 0.63 16.46
N ASP A 277 5.11 -0.16 16.57
CA ASP A 277 6.45 0.29 16.94
C ASP A 277 7.43 -0.14 15.86
N THR A 278 8.09 0.82 15.22
CA THR A 278 9.05 0.60 14.12
C THR A 278 10.48 1.02 14.47
N LYS A 279 10.74 1.26 15.76
CA LYS A 279 12.06 1.65 16.28
C LYS A 279 13.02 0.49 16.45
#